data_AF-A0A924NPA6-F1
#
_entry.id   AF-A0A924NPA6-F1
#
_cell.length_a   1.000
_cell.length_b   1.000
_cell.length_c   1.000
_cell.angle_alpha   90.00
_cell.angle_beta   90.00
_cell.angle_gamma   90.00
#
_symmetry.space_group_name_H-M   'P 1'
#
loop_
_entity.id
_entity.type
_entity.pdbx_description
1 polymer ?
#
loop_
_entity_poly.entity_id
_entity_poly.type
_entity_poly.pdbx_seq_one_letter_code
_entity_poly.pdbx_strand_id
1 'polypeptide(L)'
;MSTLQATLPLPPPSQGSAERRGLWLGLLGVGIFALTLPLTRMAVGTPELPQMSGMFVAMGRAAVAGVLSALFLFATRAPWPQRQDRVPLLLTMAGVVFGFPLLTSIAMRHVEAVHASVIVGVLPLATAVVGALMHRQRPSIGFWLCAALGSAMVIAFAMLHSGHAGLSIQPADGLLLLAMLLGAVGYGFGGSLAQRMRGEHVICWVLVLALPITLPAALWTQPAHAVALSAWGGFAYLAVFSQWLGFFAWYRGLALGGTVRVSQVQLVQPFL
;
A
#
# COMPACT_ATOMS: atom_id res chain seq x y z
N MET A 1 54.34 -23.14 0.83
CA MET A 1 53.51 -22.93 -0.38
C MET A 1 52.04 -23.09 0.04
N SER A 2 51.36 -21.98 0.35
CA SER A 2 49.93 -21.98 0.71
C SER A 2 49.19 -21.24 -0.40
N THR A 3 48.52 -22.00 -1.27
CA THR A 3 47.70 -21.48 -2.37
C THR A 3 46.43 -20.85 -1.80
N LEU A 4 46.40 -19.52 -1.77
CA LEU A 4 45.18 -18.74 -1.55
C LEU A 4 44.21 -19.03 -2.71
N GLN A 5 43.20 -19.87 -2.47
CA GLN A 5 42.05 -20.01 -3.36
C GLN A 5 41.29 -18.68 -3.37
N ALA A 6 41.44 -17.93 -4.45
CA ALA A 6 40.59 -16.78 -4.74
C ALA A 6 39.13 -17.27 -4.83
N THR A 7 38.32 -16.93 -3.84
CA THR A 7 36.87 -17.10 -3.89
C THR A 7 36.33 -16.22 -5.02
N LEU A 8 36.02 -16.84 -6.16
CA LEU A 8 35.37 -16.15 -7.27
C LEU A 8 34.02 -15.57 -6.80
N PRO A 9 33.70 -14.31 -7.12
CA PRO A 9 32.41 -13.73 -6.77
C PRO A 9 31.28 -14.53 -7.44
N LEU A 10 30.24 -14.84 -6.67
CA LEU A 10 29.06 -15.52 -7.19
C LEU A 10 28.46 -14.72 -8.36
N PRO A 11 28.07 -15.38 -9.46
CA PRO A 11 27.43 -14.70 -10.58
C PRO A 11 26.15 -13.99 -10.12
N PRO A 12 25.83 -12.82 -10.69
CA PRO A 12 24.59 -12.13 -10.36
C PRO A 12 23.39 -13.04 -10.63
N PRO A 13 22.33 -12.97 -9.80
CA PRO A 13 21.16 -13.81 -9.99
C PRO A 13 20.59 -13.63 -11.41
N SER A 14 20.22 -14.75 -12.05
CA SER A 14 19.55 -14.71 -13.35
C SER A 14 18.28 -13.86 -13.26
N GLN A 15 17.92 -13.17 -14.35
CA GLN A 15 16.75 -12.29 -14.39
C GLN A 15 15.48 -12.99 -13.87
N GLY A 16 15.29 -14.27 -14.20
CA GLY A 16 14.17 -15.07 -13.71
C GLY A 16 14.19 -15.44 -12.21
N SER A 17 15.34 -15.33 -11.53
CA SER A 17 15.44 -15.49 -10.07
C SER A 17 15.04 -14.21 -9.33
N ALA A 18 15.48 -13.04 -9.84
CA ALA A 18 15.10 -11.75 -9.30
C ALA A 18 13.59 -11.50 -9.44
N GLU A 19 13.03 -11.83 -10.60
CA GLU A 19 11.59 -11.72 -10.84
C GLU A 19 10.76 -12.56 -9.87
N ARG A 20 11.11 -13.85 -9.70
CA ARG A 20 10.42 -14.74 -8.75
C ARG A 20 10.48 -14.22 -7.31
N ARG A 21 11.64 -13.71 -6.87
CA ARG A 21 11.77 -13.06 -5.55
C ARG A 21 10.89 -11.82 -5.46
N GLY A 22 10.81 -11.04 -6.53
CA GLY A 22 9.92 -9.87 -6.62
C GLY A 22 8.45 -10.22 -6.42
N LEU A 23 7.98 -11.30 -7.07
CA LEU A 23 6.61 -11.80 -6.92
C LEU A 23 6.32 -12.29 -5.48
N TRP A 24 7.23 -13.05 -4.86
CA TRP A 24 7.05 -13.50 -3.48
C TRP A 24 7.04 -12.37 -2.46
N LEU A 25 7.91 -11.37 -2.63
CA LEU A 25 7.91 -10.17 -1.79
C LEU A 25 6.65 -9.33 -2.01
N GLY A 26 6.21 -9.23 -3.26
CA GLY A 26 4.92 -8.63 -3.61
C GLY A 26 3.77 -9.33 -2.89
N LEU A 27 3.73 -10.65 -2.92
CA LEU A 27 2.70 -11.45 -2.24
C LEU A 27 2.74 -11.28 -0.72
N LEU A 28 3.93 -11.23 -0.11
CA LEU A 28 4.07 -10.94 1.32
C LEU A 28 3.49 -9.55 1.66
N GLY A 29 3.81 -8.52 0.86
CA GLY A 29 3.23 -7.20 1.02
C GLY A 29 1.70 -7.21 0.88
N VAL A 30 1.18 -7.91 -0.13
CA VAL A 30 -0.27 -8.08 -0.36
C VAL A 30 -0.96 -8.77 0.81
N GLY A 31 -0.36 -9.82 1.37
CA GLY A 31 -0.90 -10.49 2.56
C GLY A 31 -1.00 -9.56 3.77
N ILE A 32 0.00 -8.69 3.97
CA ILE A 32 -0.06 -7.65 5.00
C ILE A 32 -1.16 -6.62 4.67
N PHE A 33 -1.28 -6.21 3.40
CA PHE A 33 -2.26 -5.20 3.00
C PHE A 33 -3.70 -5.71 2.97
N ALA A 34 -3.94 -7.01 2.84
CA ALA A 34 -5.28 -7.61 2.83
C ALA A 34 -6.11 -7.21 4.06
N LEU A 35 -5.50 -7.21 5.23
CA LEU A 35 -6.16 -6.81 6.48
C LEU A 35 -6.40 -5.30 6.62
N THR A 36 -5.93 -4.47 5.68
CA THR A 36 -6.03 -3.01 5.81
C THR A 36 -7.47 -2.52 5.90
N LEU A 37 -8.37 -2.94 5.00
CA LEU A 37 -9.75 -2.46 5.03
C LEU A 37 -10.56 -3.01 6.22
N PRO A 38 -10.50 -4.33 6.55
CA PRO A 38 -11.15 -4.84 7.76
C PRO A 38 -10.65 -4.15 9.05
N LEU A 39 -9.35 -3.92 9.18
CA LEU A 39 -8.78 -3.28 10.37
C LEU A 39 -9.08 -1.77 10.38
N THR A 40 -9.24 -1.15 9.21
CA THR A 40 -9.75 0.22 9.10
C THR A 40 -11.20 0.30 9.57
N ARG A 41 -12.08 -0.61 9.14
CA ARG A 41 -13.47 -0.72 9.64
C ARG A 41 -13.51 -0.87 11.16
N MET A 42 -12.66 -1.76 11.70
CA MET A 42 -12.54 -1.96 13.14
C MET A 42 -12.07 -0.70 13.89
N ALA A 43 -11.11 0.05 13.33
CA ALA A 43 -10.58 1.26 13.94
C ALA A 43 -11.56 2.44 13.90
N VAL A 44 -12.29 2.62 12.79
CA VAL A 44 -13.21 3.78 12.63
C VAL A 44 -14.62 3.52 13.15
N GLY A 45 -15.01 2.26 13.29
CA GLY A 45 -16.36 1.85 13.69
C GLY A 45 -17.39 2.04 12.57
N THR A 46 -18.67 1.99 12.97
CA THR A 46 -19.81 2.25 12.09
C THR A 46 -20.40 3.63 12.37
N PRO A 47 -21.37 4.12 11.57
CA PRO A 47 -22.03 5.39 11.89
C PRO A 47 -22.82 5.31 13.21
N GLU A 48 -23.34 4.13 13.55
CA GLU A 48 -24.12 3.88 14.76
C GLU A 48 -23.23 3.69 15.99
N LEU A 49 -22.06 3.07 15.83
CA LEU A 49 -21.08 2.82 16.87
C LEU A 49 -19.69 3.35 16.45
N PRO A 50 -19.52 4.69 16.39
CA PRO A 50 -18.28 5.29 15.95
C PRO A 50 -17.16 5.04 16.97
N GLN A 51 -15.95 4.77 16.47
CA GLN A 51 -14.74 4.62 17.27
C GLN A 51 -13.83 5.82 17.03
N MET A 52 -12.80 5.67 16.20
CA MET A 52 -11.93 6.77 15.80
C MET A 52 -12.47 7.49 14.56
N SER A 53 -12.18 8.78 14.42
CA SER A 53 -12.46 9.48 13.16
C SER A 53 -11.57 8.93 12.03
N GLY A 54 -12.07 8.95 10.78
CA GLY A 54 -11.26 8.54 9.62
C GLY A 54 -10.00 9.39 9.46
N MET A 55 -10.08 10.69 9.80
CA MET A 55 -8.93 11.58 9.81
C MET A 55 -7.88 11.15 10.84
N PHE A 56 -8.30 10.81 12.06
CA PHE A 56 -7.37 10.34 13.09
C PHE A 56 -6.71 9.03 12.69
N VAL A 57 -7.46 8.06 12.15
CA VAL A 57 -6.88 6.78 11.71
C VAL A 57 -5.84 7.01 10.62
N ALA A 58 -6.13 7.84 9.62
CA ALA A 58 -5.21 8.11 8.52
C ALA A 58 -3.96 8.90 8.96
N MET A 59 -4.15 9.98 9.72
CA MET A 59 -3.03 10.83 10.16
C MET A 59 -2.23 10.19 11.28
N GLY A 60 -2.90 9.59 12.26
CA GLY A 60 -2.29 8.93 13.39
C GLY A 60 -1.45 7.73 12.96
N ARG A 61 -1.94 6.89 12.05
CA ARG A 61 -1.14 5.75 11.56
C ARG A 61 0.09 6.20 10.80
N ALA A 62 -0.02 7.27 10.02
CA ALA A 62 1.11 7.88 9.33
C ALA A 62 2.10 8.54 10.30
N ALA A 63 1.62 9.17 11.37
CA ALA A 63 2.46 9.78 12.39
C ALA A 63 3.27 8.73 13.17
N VAL A 64 2.63 7.66 13.64
CA VAL A 64 3.33 6.54 14.31
C VAL A 64 4.35 5.90 13.35
N ALA A 65 3.93 5.57 12.13
CA ALA A 65 4.82 5.01 11.12
C ALA A 65 5.98 5.97 10.76
N GLY A 66 5.74 7.27 10.75
CA GLY A 66 6.75 8.30 10.52
C GLY A 66 7.79 8.39 11.64
N VAL A 67 7.36 8.29 12.90
CA VAL A 67 8.30 8.22 14.03
C VAL A 67 9.15 6.95 13.95
N LEU A 68 8.54 5.80 13.70
CA LEU A 68 9.26 4.53 13.48
C LEU A 68 10.24 4.64 12.30
N SER A 69 9.82 5.30 11.23
CA SER A 69 10.65 5.56 10.05
C SER A 69 11.84 6.45 10.36
N ALA A 70 11.67 7.51 11.14
CA ALA A 70 12.77 8.38 11.55
C ALA A 70 13.80 7.59 12.37
N LEU A 71 13.35 6.77 13.32
CA LEU A 71 14.21 5.89 14.12
C LEU A 71 14.95 4.88 13.22
N PHE A 72 14.26 4.27 12.25
CA PHE A 72 14.86 3.31 11.33
C PHE A 72 15.90 3.95 10.39
N LEU A 73 15.60 5.12 9.82
CA LEU A 73 16.54 5.85 8.96
C LEU A 73 17.77 6.31 9.75
N PHE A 74 17.59 6.73 11.00
CA PHE A 74 18.69 7.07 11.90
C PHE A 74 19.56 5.84 12.20
N ALA A 75 18.95 4.73 12.60
CA ALA A 75 19.66 3.48 12.91
C ALA A 75 20.41 2.89 11.71
N THR A 76 19.84 3.01 10.50
CA THR A 76 20.46 2.52 9.26
C THR A 76 21.38 3.55 8.59
N ARG A 77 21.50 4.76 9.16
CA ARG A 77 22.26 5.88 8.58
C ARG A 77 21.91 6.13 7.12
N ALA A 78 20.61 6.13 6.83
CA ALA A 78 20.13 6.23 5.47
C ALA A 78 20.56 7.55 4.82
N PRO A 79 21.04 7.53 3.55
CA PRO A 79 21.39 8.74 2.85
C PRO A 79 20.13 9.58 2.60
N TRP A 80 20.31 10.90 2.60
CA TRP A 80 19.26 11.84 2.25
C TRP A 80 18.81 11.66 0.80
N PRO A 81 17.51 11.84 0.49
CA PRO A 81 17.03 11.76 -0.88
C PRO A 81 17.64 12.85 -1.76
N GLN A 82 17.88 12.53 -3.02
CA GLN A 82 18.46 13.48 -3.96
C GLN A 82 17.38 14.47 -4.45
N ARG A 83 17.81 15.60 -5.04
CA ARG A 83 16.87 16.61 -5.59
C ARG A 83 15.90 16.02 -6.63
N GLN A 84 16.38 15.06 -7.43
CA GLN A 84 15.57 14.35 -8.43
C GLN A 84 14.48 13.44 -7.83
N ASP A 85 14.58 13.11 -6.54
CA ASP A 85 13.62 12.23 -5.86
C ASP A 85 12.45 13.01 -5.26
N ARG A 86 12.52 14.35 -5.20
CA ARG A 86 11.51 15.19 -4.54
C ARG A 86 10.11 15.00 -5.12
N VAL A 87 9.96 15.10 -6.44
CA VAL A 87 8.65 14.96 -7.09
C VAL A 87 8.10 13.54 -6.93
N PRO A 88 8.86 12.46 -7.22
CA PRO A 88 8.40 11.11 -6.93
C PRO A 88 8.02 10.90 -5.46
N LEU A 89 8.81 11.42 -4.50
CA LEU A 89 8.49 11.30 -3.06
C LEU A 89 7.19 12.01 -2.71
N LEU A 90 6.95 13.21 -3.25
CA LEU A 90 5.70 13.95 -3.05
C LEU A 90 4.50 13.23 -3.64
N LEU A 91 4.63 12.66 -4.85
CA LEU A 91 3.55 11.90 -5.49
C LEU A 91 3.29 10.58 -4.76
N THR A 92 4.34 9.90 -4.29
CA THR A 92 4.21 8.74 -3.41
C THR A 92 3.49 9.12 -2.13
N MET A 93 3.91 10.18 -1.44
CA MET A 93 3.28 10.67 -0.22
C MET A 93 1.80 11.04 -0.43
N ALA A 94 1.49 11.80 -1.48
CA ALA A 94 0.13 12.17 -1.82
C ALA A 94 -0.76 10.94 -2.05
N GLY A 95 -0.23 9.88 -2.66
CA GLY A 95 -0.94 8.63 -2.89
C GLY A 95 -1.08 7.74 -1.65
N VAL A 96 0.04 7.35 -1.04
CA VAL A 96 0.09 6.28 -0.04
C VAL A 96 0.00 6.75 1.41
N VAL A 97 0.21 8.05 1.69
CA VAL A 97 0.10 8.61 3.05
C VAL A 97 -1.19 9.40 3.24
N PHE A 98 -1.58 10.20 2.24
CA PHE A 98 -2.77 11.02 2.32
C PHE A 98 -3.95 10.42 1.56
N GLY A 99 -3.83 10.27 0.23
CA GLY A 99 -4.93 9.88 -0.65
C GLY A 99 -5.60 8.57 -0.26
N PHE A 100 -4.91 7.45 -0.45
CA PHE A 100 -5.45 6.13 -0.13
C PHE A 100 -5.85 6.02 1.36
N PRO A 101 -4.99 6.36 2.34
CA PRO A 101 -5.32 6.23 3.76
C PRO A 101 -6.52 7.04 4.23
N LEU A 102 -6.60 8.30 3.82
CA LEU A 102 -7.65 9.20 4.28
C LEU A 102 -9.00 8.81 3.68
N LEU A 103 -9.02 8.60 2.36
CA LEU A 103 -10.25 8.26 1.65
C LEU A 103 -10.79 6.90 2.09
N THR A 104 -9.93 5.88 2.26
CA THR A 104 -10.35 4.59 2.81
C THR A 104 -10.83 4.71 4.25
N SER A 105 -10.15 5.47 5.12
CA SER A 105 -10.57 5.62 6.52
C SER A 105 -11.92 6.34 6.65
N ILE A 106 -12.22 7.30 5.78
CA ILE A 106 -13.53 7.97 5.74
C ILE A 106 -14.61 7.03 5.17
N ALA A 107 -14.30 6.33 4.07
CA ALA A 107 -15.24 5.42 3.42
C ALA A 107 -15.61 4.24 4.31
N MET A 108 -14.63 3.62 4.96
CA MET A 108 -14.83 2.43 5.80
C MET A 108 -15.70 2.67 7.03
N ARG A 109 -16.08 3.92 7.36
CA ARG A 109 -17.15 4.19 8.33
C ARG A 109 -18.54 3.85 7.79
N HIS A 110 -18.74 3.82 6.48
CA HIS A 110 -20.06 3.65 5.87
C HIS A 110 -20.21 2.33 5.12
N VAL A 111 -19.09 1.68 4.78
CA VAL A 111 -19.08 0.49 3.92
C VAL A 111 -18.53 -0.72 4.67
N GLU A 112 -19.09 -1.89 4.39
CA GLU A 112 -18.52 -3.15 4.87
C GLU A 112 -17.21 -3.49 4.17
N ALA A 113 -16.33 -4.21 4.87
CA ALA A 113 -15.03 -4.61 4.32
C ALA A 113 -15.14 -5.52 3.09
N VAL A 114 -16.17 -6.37 3.04
CA VAL A 114 -16.42 -7.27 1.90
C VAL A 114 -16.83 -6.48 0.65
N HIS A 115 -17.70 -5.48 0.79
CA HIS A 115 -18.05 -4.61 -0.36
C HIS A 115 -16.85 -3.77 -0.80
N ALA A 116 -16.09 -3.23 0.15
CA ALA A 116 -14.91 -2.45 -0.18
C ALA A 116 -13.79 -3.28 -0.84
N SER A 117 -13.69 -4.59 -0.57
CA SER A 117 -12.72 -5.47 -1.21
C SER A 117 -12.98 -5.67 -2.72
N VAL A 118 -14.24 -5.56 -3.16
CA VAL A 118 -14.61 -5.49 -4.59
C VAL A 118 -13.82 -4.38 -5.27
N ILE A 119 -13.85 -3.19 -4.66
CA ILE A 119 -13.28 -1.96 -5.22
C ILE A 119 -11.75 -2.02 -5.19
N VAL A 120 -11.16 -2.71 -4.21
CA VAL A 120 -9.71 -3.00 -4.17
C VAL A 120 -9.26 -3.76 -5.41
N GLY A 121 -10.12 -4.57 -6.04
CA GLY A 121 -9.84 -5.23 -7.32
C GLY A 121 -9.44 -4.29 -8.46
N VAL A 122 -9.80 -3.00 -8.38
CA VAL A 122 -9.42 -1.98 -9.36
C VAL A 122 -7.95 -1.56 -9.22
N LEU A 123 -7.41 -1.59 -8.00
CA LEU A 123 -6.05 -1.13 -7.68
C LEU A 123 -4.93 -1.83 -8.47
N PRO A 124 -4.89 -3.17 -8.62
CA PRO A 124 -3.85 -3.85 -9.41
C PRO A 124 -3.83 -3.40 -10.87
N LEU A 125 -5.00 -3.25 -11.49
CA LEU A 125 -5.15 -2.81 -12.88
C LEU A 125 -4.75 -1.34 -13.02
N ALA A 126 -5.23 -0.46 -12.13
CA ALA A 126 -4.85 0.94 -12.10
C ALA A 126 -3.32 1.11 -11.93
N THR A 127 -2.71 0.32 -11.05
CA THR A 127 -1.26 0.33 -10.82
C THR A 127 -0.50 -0.15 -12.07
N ALA A 128 -1.01 -1.16 -12.78
CA ALA A 128 -0.42 -1.61 -14.02
C ALA A 128 -0.50 -0.54 -15.12
N VAL A 129 -1.63 0.15 -15.26
CA VAL A 129 -1.79 1.27 -16.21
C VAL A 129 -0.82 2.40 -15.87
N VAL A 130 -0.78 2.85 -14.61
CA VAL A 130 0.16 3.88 -14.15
C VAL A 130 1.61 3.46 -14.45
N GLY A 131 1.98 2.23 -14.09
CA GLY A 131 3.32 1.70 -14.35
C GLY A 131 3.67 1.64 -15.84
N ALA A 132 2.72 1.22 -16.68
CA ALA A 132 2.90 1.16 -18.13
C ALA A 132 3.11 2.56 -18.73
N LEU A 133 2.31 3.55 -18.31
CA LEU A 133 2.41 4.93 -18.78
C LEU A 133 3.72 5.58 -18.31
N MET A 134 4.07 5.46 -17.03
CA MET A 134 5.27 6.06 -16.44
C MET A 134 6.56 5.54 -17.06
N HIS A 135 6.62 4.23 -17.32
CA HIS A 135 7.83 3.59 -17.86
C HIS A 135 7.76 3.36 -19.37
N ARG A 136 6.74 3.90 -20.04
CA ARG A 136 6.46 3.70 -21.48
C ARG A 136 6.53 2.23 -21.90
N GLN A 137 6.13 1.34 -21.00
CA GLN A 137 6.08 -0.09 -21.26
C GLN A 137 4.87 -0.38 -22.14
N ARG A 138 4.99 -1.37 -23.02
CA ARG A 138 3.89 -1.85 -23.87
C ARG A 138 3.60 -3.31 -23.50
N PRO A 139 2.86 -3.57 -22.39
CA PRO A 139 2.45 -4.93 -22.05
C PRO A 139 1.66 -5.56 -23.19
N SER A 140 1.78 -6.88 -23.35
CA SER A 140 1.09 -7.60 -24.43
C SER A 140 -0.43 -7.54 -24.27
N ILE A 141 -1.15 -7.75 -25.39
CA ILE A 141 -2.62 -7.88 -25.35
C ILE A 141 -3.03 -9.01 -24.39
N GLY A 142 -2.29 -10.13 -24.39
CA GLY A 142 -2.52 -11.24 -23.45
C GLY A 142 -2.42 -10.82 -21.99
N PHE A 143 -1.46 -9.95 -21.63
CA PHE A 143 -1.37 -9.41 -20.27
C PHE A 143 -2.64 -8.64 -19.89
N TRP A 144 -3.13 -7.74 -20.75
CA TRP A 144 -4.32 -6.95 -20.48
C TRP A 144 -5.59 -7.81 -20.40
N LEU A 145 -5.70 -8.84 -21.25
CA LEU A 145 -6.80 -9.80 -21.17
C LEU A 145 -6.79 -10.55 -19.83
N CYS A 146 -5.63 -11.04 -19.38
CA CYS A 146 -5.51 -11.69 -18.08
C CYS A 146 -5.79 -10.73 -16.91
N ALA A 147 -5.31 -9.49 -16.97
CA ALA A 147 -5.56 -8.49 -15.93
C ALA A 147 -7.05 -8.12 -15.85
N ALA A 148 -7.71 -7.97 -17.00
CA ALA A 148 -9.16 -7.73 -17.07
C ALA A 148 -9.96 -8.93 -16.56
N LEU A 149 -9.58 -10.15 -16.94
CA LEU A 149 -10.21 -11.38 -16.46
C LEU A 149 -10.06 -11.54 -14.93
N GLY A 150 -8.87 -11.30 -14.38
CA GLY A 150 -8.64 -11.32 -12.95
C GLY A 150 -9.46 -10.25 -12.21
N SER A 151 -9.56 -9.05 -12.76
CA SER A 151 -10.41 -7.98 -12.21
C SER A 151 -11.90 -8.38 -12.22
N ALA A 152 -12.37 -9.00 -13.31
CA ALA A 152 -13.73 -9.52 -13.40
C ALA A 152 -13.99 -10.66 -12.40
N MET A 153 -13.01 -11.54 -12.16
CA MET A 153 -13.11 -12.59 -11.13
C MET A 153 -13.22 -12.02 -9.72
N VAL A 154 -12.49 -10.95 -9.39
CA VAL A 154 -12.63 -10.25 -8.10
C VAL A 154 -14.03 -9.68 -7.94
N ILE A 155 -14.56 -9.03 -8.99
CA ILE A 155 -15.92 -8.49 -8.97
C ILE A 155 -16.94 -9.63 -8.76
N ALA A 156 -16.82 -10.73 -9.50
CA ALA A 156 -17.71 -11.87 -9.38
C ALA A 156 -17.62 -12.53 -8.00
N PHE A 157 -16.41 -12.76 -7.47
CA PHE A 157 -16.22 -13.29 -6.12
C PHE A 157 -16.92 -12.43 -5.08
N ALA A 158 -16.73 -11.13 -5.16
CA ALA A 158 -17.28 -10.23 -4.17
C ALA A 158 -18.81 -10.10 -4.31
N MET A 159 -19.38 -10.15 -5.53
CA MET A 159 -20.83 -10.26 -5.75
C MET A 159 -21.44 -11.52 -5.13
N LEU A 160 -20.73 -12.65 -5.18
CA LEU A 160 -21.17 -13.90 -4.58
C LEU A 160 -21.10 -13.88 -3.04
N HIS A 161 -20.21 -13.07 -2.46
CA HIS A 161 -19.94 -13.04 -1.02
C HIS A 161 -20.48 -11.78 -0.33
N SER A 162 -21.04 -10.82 -1.06
CA SER A 162 -21.66 -9.59 -0.52
C SER A 162 -22.99 -9.82 0.23
N GLY A 163 -23.49 -11.05 0.30
CA GLY A 163 -24.73 -11.40 1.02
C GLY A 163 -25.96 -10.68 0.46
N HIS A 164 -26.90 -10.30 1.35
CA HIS A 164 -28.13 -9.59 0.99
C HIS A 164 -27.92 -8.09 0.68
N ALA A 165 -26.69 -7.58 0.76
CA ALA A 165 -26.41 -6.15 0.61
C ALA A 165 -26.64 -5.62 -0.83
N GLY A 166 -26.65 -6.52 -1.83
CA GLY A 166 -26.81 -6.14 -3.24
C GLY A 166 -25.69 -5.21 -3.75
N LEU A 167 -25.63 -5.01 -5.06
CA LEU A 167 -24.77 -3.98 -5.66
C LEU A 167 -25.49 -2.63 -5.61
N SER A 168 -25.56 -2.03 -4.42
CA SER A 168 -25.99 -0.63 -4.30
C SER A 168 -24.77 0.28 -4.38
N ILE A 169 -24.83 1.28 -5.26
CA ILE A 169 -23.79 2.30 -5.36
C ILE A 169 -23.95 3.25 -4.17
N GLN A 170 -22.93 3.32 -3.32
CA GLN A 170 -22.89 4.22 -2.18
C GLN A 170 -21.96 5.41 -2.46
N PRO A 171 -22.20 6.59 -1.86
CA PRO A 171 -21.28 7.72 -2.00
C PRO A 171 -19.83 7.38 -1.58
N ALA A 172 -19.69 6.46 -0.63
CA ALA A 172 -18.39 5.97 -0.17
C ALA A 172 -17.62 5.15 -1.23
N ASP A 173 -18.30 4.59 -2.24
CA ASP A 173 -17.65 3.90 -3.36
C ASP A 173 -16.79 4.86 -4.18
N GLY A 174 -17.26 6.11 -4.36
CA GLY A 174 -16.48 7.15 -5.04
C GLY A 174 -15.18 7.48 -4.29
N LEU A 175 -15.22 7.50 -2.96
CA LEU A 175 -14.03 7.68 -2.13
C LEU A 175 -13.07 6.50 -2.27
N LEU A 176 -13.58 5.26 -2.25
CA LEU A 176 -12.76 4.06 -2.42
C LEU A 176 -12.12 3.99 -3.80
N LEU A 177 -12.87 4.31 -4.87
CA LEU A 177 -12.33 4.38 -6.23
C LEU A 177 -11.22 5.42 -6.34
N LEU A 178 -11.45 6.63 -5.84
CA LEU A 178 -10.43 7.67 -5.80
C LEU A 178 -9.22 7.24 -4.96
N ALA A 179 -9.44 6.53 -3.85
CA ALA A 179 -8.37 5.96 -3.04
C ALA A 179 -7.51 4.97 -3.85
N MET A 180 -8.14 4.08 -4.62
CA MET A 180 -7.40 3.12 -5.46
C MET A 180 -6.59 3.83 -6.55
N LEU A 181 -7.13 4.87 -7.18
CA LEU A 181 -6.41 5.64 -8.20
C LEU A 181 -5.20 6.38 -7.61
N LEU A 182 -5.37 7.05 -6.47
CA LEU A 182 -4.26 7.72 -5.78
C LEU A 182 -3.23 6.72 -5.24
N GLY A 183 -3.68 5.59 -4.71
CA GLY A 183 -2.83 4.48 -4.30
C GLY A 183 -2.00 3.94 -5.45
N ALA A 184 -2.59 3.73 -6.62
CA ALA A 184 -1.90 3.29 -7.83
C ALA A 184 -0.80 4.26 -8.28
N VAL A 185 -1.09 5.58 -8.26
CA VAL A 185 -0.06 6.61 -8.51
C VAL A 185 1.06 6.50 -7.49
N GLY A 186 0.71 6.41 -6.20
CA GLY A 186 1.70 6.31 -5.13
C GLY A 186 2.58 5.07 -5.21
N TYR A 187 2.01 3.91 -5.58
CA TYR A 187 2.74 2.67 -5.85
C TYR A 187 3.63 2.78 -7.09
N GLY A 188 3.15 3.40 -8.17
CA GLY A 188 3.94 3.62 -9.39
C GLY A 188 5.21 4.44 -9.12
N PHE A 189 5.07 5.62 -8.51
CA PHE A 189 6.21 6.47 -8.16
C PHE A 189 7.09 5.87 -7.07
N GLY A 190 6.50 5.19 -6.07
CA GLY A 190 7.25 4.54 -5.01
C GLY A 190 8.08 3.36 -5.52
N GLY A 191 7.49 2.54 -6.42
CA GLY A 191 8.19 1.45 -7.11
C GLY A 191 9.31 1.96 -8.01
N SER A 192 9.10 3.08 -8.71
CA SER A 192 10.14 3.74 -9.52
C SER A 192 11.30 4.24 -8.65
N LEU A 193 11.02 4.86 -7.50
CA LEU A 193 12.05 5.21 -6.51
C LEU A 193 12.79 3.98 -6.00
N ALA A 194 12.09 2.88 -5.75
CA ALA A 194 12.66 1.64 -5.23
C ALA A 194 13.66 0.95 -6.18
N GLN A 195 13.71 1.36 -7.46
CA GLN A 195 14.73 0.92 -8.42
C GLN A 195 16.11 1.53 -8.14
N ARG A 196 16.16 2.71 -7.51
CA ARG A 196 17.40 3.47 -7.23
C ARG A 196 17.63 3.78 -5.75
N MET A 197 16.63 3.54 -4.90
CA MET A 197 16.64 3.68 -3.46
C MET A 197 16.17 2.35 -2.84
N ARG A 198 16.70 1.95 -1.68
CA ARG A 198 16.17 0.77 -0.96
C ARG A 198 14.68 0.95 -0.69
N GLY A 199 13.87 -0.09 -0.92
CA GLY A 199 12.40 0.01 -0.83
C GLY A 199 11.92 0.49 0.55
N GLU A 200 12.55 -0.02 1.61
CA GLU A 200 12.34 0.42 2.98
C GLU A 200 12.67 1.91 3.20
N HIS A 201 13.71 2.45 2.54
CA HIS A 201 14.06 3.87 2.65
C HIS A 201 13.03 4.75 1.92
N VAL A 202 12.43 4.27 0.82
CA VAL A 202 11.40 5.02 0.08
C VAL A 202 10.22 5.34 1.00
N ILE A 203 9.61 4.32 1.61
CA ILE A 203 8.47 4.55 2.49
C ILE A 203 8.86 5.32 3.76
N CYS A 204 10.05 5.05 4.31
CA CYS A 204 10.49 5.76 5.51
C CYS A 204 10.68 7.27 5.25
N TRP A 205 11.31 7.66 4.13
CA TRP A 205 11.44 9.07 3.77
C TRP A 205 10.09 9.71 3.48
N VAL A 206 9.19 9.01 2.79
CA VAL A 206 7.82 9.48 2.53
C VAL A 206 7.09 9.77 3.84
N LEU A 207 7.17 8.88 4.83
CA LEU A 207 6.50 9.06 6.12
C LEU A 207 7.16 10.15 6.98
N VAL A 208 8.49 10.23 7.01
CA VAL A 208 9.20 11.29 7.74
C VAL A 208 8.89 12.67 7.16
N LEU A 209 8.85 12.80 5.84
CA LEU A 209 8.50 14.06 5.20
C LEU A 209 7.02 14.45 5.43
N ALA A 210 6.15 13.48 5.71
CA ALA A 210 4.75 13.73 6.04
C ALA A 210 4.53 14.11 7.52
N LEU A 211 5.46 13.78 8.43
CA LEU A 211 5.34 14.01 9.88
C LEU A 211 4.94 15.44 10.27
N PRO A 212 5.48 16.51 9.67
CA PRO A 212 5.10 17.89 10.04
C PRO A 212 3.61 18.18 9.84
N ILE A 213 2.92 17.41 9.01
CA ILE A 213 1.48 17.52 8.76
C ILE A 213 0.72 16.46 9.54
N THR A 214 1.15 15.20 9.47
CA THR A 214 0.40 14.06 10.03
C THR A 214 0.38 14.07 11.56
N LEU A 215 1.48 14.47 12.21
CA LEU A 215 1.55 14.48 13.68
C LEU A 215 0.64 15.56 14.28
N PRO A 216 0.70 16.85 13.89
CA PRO A 216 -0.25 17.84 14.39
C PRO A 216 -1.71 17.49 14.07
N ALA A 217 -1.99 16.99 12.87
CA ALA A 217 -3.35 16.60 12.48
C ALA A 217 -3.88 15.42 13.31
N ALA A 218 -3.03 14.44 13.64
CA ALA A 218 -3.39 13.33 14.52
C ALA A 218 -3.69 13.82 15.96
N LEU A 219 -2.86 14.71 16.50
CA LEU A 219 -3.09 15.30 17.83
C LEU A 219 -4.36 16.16 17.86
N TRP A 220 -4.66 16.89 16.79
CA TRP A 220 -5.87 17.70 16.66
C TRP A 220 -7.14 16.84 16.59
N THR A 221 -7.06 15.67 15.96
CA THR A 221 -8.22 14.80 15.69
C THR A 221 -8.33 13.61 16.64
N GLN A 222 -7.55 13.61 17.72
CA GLN A 222 -7.53 12.53 18.70
C GLN A 222 -8.93 12.24 19.28
N PRO A 223 -9.29 10.97 19.54
CA PRO A 223 -10.60 10.63 20.08
C PRO A 223 -10.86 11.32 21.43
N ALA A 224 -11.99 12.02 21.54
CA ALA A 224 -12.42 12.66 22.79
C ALA A 224 -13.26 11.73 23.70
N HIS A 225 -13.58 10.54 23.22
CA HIS A 225 -14.43 9.55 23.90
C HIS A 225 -13.64 8.25 24.11
N ALA A 226 -14.15 7.38 24.99
CA ALA A 226 -13.58 6.06 25.17
C ALA A 226 -13.68 5.25 23.86
N VAL A 227 -12.55 4.70 23.44
CA VAL A 227 -12.43 3.87 22.23
C VAL A 227 -12.16 2.43 22.64
N ALA A 228 -12.84 1.48 22.01
CA ALA A 228 -12.68 0.06 22.29
C ALA A 228 -11.24 -0.40 22.05
N LEU A 229 -10.76 -1.36 22.86
CA LEU A 229 -9.41 -1.91 22.71
C LEU A 229 -9.19 -2.56 21.33
N SER A 230 -10.24 -3.17 20.76
CA SER A 230 -10.21 -3.72 19.41
C SER A 230 -9.91 -2.66 18.34
N ALA A 231 -10.50 -1.46 18.45
CA ALA A 231 -10.22 -0.35 17.54
C ALA A 231 -8.77 0.14 17.65
N TRP A 232 -8.19 0.15 18.85
CA TRP A 232 -6.76 0.40 19.05
C TRP A 232 -5.87 -0.70 18.44
N GLY A 233 -6.27 -1.97 18.55
CA GLY A 233 -5.60 -3.08 17.86
C GLY A 233 -5.63 -2.91 16.33
N GLY A 234 -6.78 -2.51 15.79
CA GLY A 234 -6.95 -2.10 14.39
C GLY A 234 -5.97 -1.00 13.99
N PHE A 235 -5.97 0.10 14.74
CA PHE A 235 -5.07 1.23 14.52
C PHE A 235 -3.58 0.84 14.58
N ALA A 236 -3.18 0.03 15.57
CA ALA A 236 -1.80 -0.42 15.71
C ALA A 236 -1.35 -1.26 14.51
N TYR A 237 -2.20 -2.16 14.02
CA TYR A 237 -1.93 -2.91 12.79
C TYR A 237 -1.77 -1.97 11.59
N LEU A 238 -2.69 -1.02 11.45
CA LEU A 238 -2.67 -0.06 10.35
C LEU A 238 -1.41 0.80 10.35
N ALA A 239 -0.90 1.18 11.52
CA ALA A 239 0.31 1.97 11.66
C ALA A 239 1.59 1.16 11.39
N VAL A 240 1.74 0.00 12.02
CA VAL A 240 3.01 -0.74 12.00
C VAL A 240 3.09 -1.64 10.79
N PHE A 241 2.03 -2.37 10.48
CA PHE A 241 2.06 -3.39 9.44
C PHE A 241 1.64 -2.80 8.09
N SER A 242 0.43 -2.24 8.01
CA SER A 242 -0.09 -1.73 6.73
C SER A 242 0.65 -0.47 6.24
N GLN A 243 0.82 0.55 7.08
CA GLN A 243 1.46 1.81 6.65
C GLN A 243 2.97 1.70 6.47
N TRP A 244 3.62 0.73 7.14
CA TRP A 244 5.09 0.71 7.26
C TRP A 244 5.72 -0.59 6.79
N LEU A 245 5.60 -1.69 7.53
CA LEU A 245 6.32 -2.94 7.21
C LEU A 245 5.90 -3.57 5.88
N GLY A 246 4.60 -3.52 5.53
CA GLY A 246 4.11 -4.04 4.25
C GLY A 246 4.79 -3.38 3.05
N PHE A 247 5.11 -2.09 3.15
CA PHE A 247 5.81 -1.35 2.11
C PHE A 247 7.26 -1.78 1.91
N PHE A 248 7.90 -2.36 2.93
CA PHE A 248 9.29 -2.85 2.80
C PHE A 248 9.31 -4.00 1.80
N ALA A 249 8.42 -4.97 1.99
CA ALA A 249 8.25 -6.10 1.07
C ALA A 249 7.69 -5.63 -0.28
N TRP A 250 6.67 -4.77 -0.26
CA TRP A 250 6.01 -4.29 -1.48
C TRP A 250 6.96 -3.56 -2.42
N TYR A 251 7.65 -2.51 -1.95
CA TYR A 251 8.56 -1.75 -2.80
C TYR A 251 9.78 -2.54 -3.22
N ARG A 252 10.30 -3.44 -2.37
CA ARG A 252 11.35 -4.38 -2.79
C ARG A 252 10.85 -5.35 -3.86
N GLY A 253 9.59 -5.79 -3.75
CA GLY A 253 8.90 -6.61 -4.74
C GLY A 253 8.80 -5.91 -6.08
N LEU A 254 8.26 -4.69 -6.11
CA LEU A 254 8.15 -3.86 -7.31
C LEU A 254 9.52 -3.57 -7.95
N ALA A 255 10.55 -3.33 -7.12
CA ALA A 255 11.90 -3.10 -7.59
C ALA A 255 12.47 -4.32 -8.35
N LEU A 256 12.28 -5.53 -7.80
CA LEU A 256 12.88 -6.75 -8.35
C LEU A 256 12.05 -7.39 -9.47
N GLY A 257 10.72 -7.39 -9.37
CA GLY A 257 9.81 -8.04 -10.31
C GLY A 257 9.16 -7.10 -11.33
N GLY A 258 9.36 -5.79 -11.18
CA GLY A 258 8.76 -4.77 -12.03
C GLY A 258 7.32 -4.43 -11.64
N THR A 259 6.99 -3.13 -11.71
CA THR A 259 5.71 -2.58 -11.26
C THR A 259 4.49 -3.25 -11.88
N VAL A 260 4.49 -3.43 -13.21
CA VAL A 260 3.33 -3.95 -13.95
C VAL A 260 3.00 -5.40 -13.59
N ARG A 261 4.03 -6.26 -13.44
CA ARG A 261 3.83 -7.68 -13.15
C ARG A 261 3.48 -7.91 -11.68
N VAL A 262 4.24 -7.30 -10.78
CA VAL A 262 4.05 -7.49 -9.33
C VAL A 262 2.74 -6.87 -8.87
N SER A 263 2.25 -5.80 -9.52
CA SER A 263 0.91 -5.26 -9.20
C SER A 263 -0.20 -6.30 -9.36
N GLN A 264 -0.09 -7.24 -10.31
CA GLN A 264 -1.12 -8.26 -10.51
C GLN A 264 -1.23 -9.24 -9.34
N VAL A 265 -0.20 -9.36 -8.50
CA VAL A 265 -0.26 -10.16 -7.28
C VAL A 265 -1.33 -9.62 -6.31
N GLN A 266 -1.65 -8.32 -6.35
CA GLN A 266 -2.74 -7.75 -5.55
C GLN A 266 -4.13 -8.28 -5.92
N LEU A 267 -4.31 -8.92 -7.07
CA LEU A 267 -5.59 -9.59 -7.39
C LEU A 267 -5.91 -10.72 -6.39
N VAL A 268 -4.91 -11.24 -5.67
CA VAL A 268 -5.11 -12.21 -4.58
C VAL A 268 -5.71 -11.55 -3.33
N GLN A 269 -5.50 -10.24 -3.14
CA GLN A 269 -5.85 -9.52 -1.91
C GLN A 269 -7.32 -9.70 -1.46
N PRO A 270 -8.33 -9.64 -2.36
CA PRO A 270 -9.73 -9.77 -1.95
C PRO A 270 -10.14 -11.17 -1.46
N PHE A 271 -9.30 -12.18 -1.72
CA PHE A 271 -9.55 -13.59 -1.34
C PHE A 271 -8.88 -13.99 -0.02
N LEU A 272 -8.05 -13.10 0.55
CA LEU A 272 -7.35 -13.29 1.83
C LEU A 272 -8.17 -12.67 2.97
#